data_AF-A0A7W8T205-F1
#
_entry.id   AF-A0A7W8T205-F1
#
_cell.length_a   1.000
_cell.length_b   1.000
_cell.length_c   1.000
_cell.angle_alpha   90.00
_cell.angle_beta   90.00
_cell.angle_gamma   90.00
#
_symmetry.space_group_name_H-M   'P 1'
#
loop_
_entity.id
_entity.type
_entity.pdbx_description
1 polymer ?
#
loop_
_entity_poly.entity_id
_entity_poly.type
_entity_poly.pdbx_seq_one_letter_code
_entity_poly.pdbx_strand_id
1 'polypeptide(L)'
;MSALKDRMAKGLAIMLTEEDEAAAASMKPSMPTTGPGQTMQITALRKQIEDLKGELAKRDGANGATEARLKELEQQLASAATDVEISRLVEVPGRRRYMSPEKKLELRENLRHNKLVHPIVVRLMANGGLEIVSGHNRVDQYKELGRDKIRAVFEESTDDEAAASAFYANLLQSDLTDYEKYRGFKQMQERFPSITQAKMAEQSGISEAMISYILAFDDLPPEVITTLEQQPALIGSMAGKTLAGLAKTGRTAEVIAAVAQLAEGKIDQSQAVKLASAKPAKAATSAETVKIKAGKADYCVMRRASNVVRLQFKSDDEARRVQAALQKVLEAESAVFTAAQRDS
;
A
#
# COMPACT_ATOMS: atom_id res chain seq x y z
N MET A 1 -1.59 43.11 -55.53
CA MET A 1 -0.55 42.86 -54.50
C MET A 1 0.02 44.18 -53.96
N SER A 2 -0.80 45.04 -53.34
CA SER A 2 -0.29 46.30 -52.74
C SER A 2 -1.19 46.95 -51.67
N ALA A 3 -2.11 46.19 -51.05
CA ALA A 3 -2.99 46.73 -50.01
C ALA A 3 -2.93 45.94 -48.68
N LEU A 4 -2.06 44.92 -48.59
CA LEU A 4 -1.89 44.08 -47.40
C LEU A 4 -0.57 44.33 -46.67
N LYS A 5 0.39 45.01 -47.31
CA LYS A 5 1.71 45.33 -46.72
C LYS A 5 1.72 46.64 -45.92
N ASP A 6 0.74 47.52 -46.15
CA ASP A 6 0.72 48.88 -45.56
C ASP A 6 -0.08 48.97 -44.25
N ARG A 7 -0.82 47.92 -43.88
CA ARG A 7 -1.50 47.83 -42.56
C ARG A 7 -0.63 47.19 -41.47
N MET A 8 0.56 46.68 -41.83
CA MET A 8 1.52 46.05 -40.91
C MET A 8 2.61 47.02 -40.40
N ALA A 9 2.47 48.33 -40.64
CA ALA A 9 3.47 49.35 -40.27
C ALA A 9 2.98 50.40 -39.26
N LYS A 10 1.83 50.18 -38.60
CA LYS A 10 1.39 50.96 -37.43
C LYS A 10 1.12 50.03 -36.26
N GLY A 11 2.16 49.33 -35.81
CA GLY A 11 2.18 48.84 -34.43
C GLY A 11 2.37 50.05 -33.53
N LEU A 12 1.31 50.47 -32.82
CA LEU A 12 1.48 51.36 -31.67
C LEU A 12 2.36 50.61 -30.67
N ALA A 13 3.63 51.00 -30.58
CA ALA A 13 4.44 50.69 -29.41
C ALA A 13 3.83 51.46 -28.24
N ILE A 14 2.98 50.79 -27.47
CA ILE A 14 2.57 51.28 -26.15
C ILE A 14 3.81 51.10 -25.28
N MET A 15 4.59 52.17 -25.12
CA MET A 15 5.62 52.20 -24.07
C MET A 15 4.89 52.36 -22.74
N LEU A 16 5.07 51.39 -21.83
CA LEU A 16 4.67 51.57 -20.44
C LEU A 16 5.45 52.76 -19.89
N THR A 17 4.73 53.73 -19.33
CA THR A 17 5.34 54.84 -18.61
C THR A 17 5.77 54.38 -17.20
N GLU A 18 6.69 55.08 -16.56
CA GLU A 18 7.05 54.82 -15.14
C GLU A 18 5.81 54.92 -14.21
N GLU A 19 4.79 55.70 -14.61
CA GLU A 19 3.49 55.77 -13.93
C GLU A 19 2.65 54.49 -14.12
N ASP A 20 2.70 53.85 -15.30
CA ASP A 20 2.02 52.57 -15.55
C ASP A 20 2.70 51.40 -14.82
N GLU A 21 4.03 51.41 -14.69
CA GLU A 21 4.78 50.45 -13.86
C GLU A 21 4.52 50.65 -12.36
N ALA A 22 4.44 51.91 -11.89
CA ALA A 22 4.07 52.20 -10.51
C ALA A 22 2.60 51.85 -10.21
N ALA A 23 1.69 52.01 -11.17
CA ALA A 23 0.31 51.56 -11.08
C ALA A 23 0.22 50.02 -11.05
N ALA A 24 1.00 49.33 -11.88
CA ALA A 24 1.08 47.86 -11.86
C ALA A 24 1.70 47.31 -10.56
N ALA A 25 2.69 48.00 -9.98
CA ALA A 25 3.31 47.62 -8.70
C ALA A 25 2.40 47.90 -7.48
N SER A 26 1.44 48.83 -7.59
CA SER A 26 0.48 49.17 -6.54
C SER A 26 -0.86 48.42 -6.66
N MET A 27 -1.16 47.85 -7.83
CA MET A 27 -2.29 46.92 -8.02
C MET A 27 -1.97 45.57 -7.36
N LYS A 28 -2.41 45.40 -6.12
CA LYS A 28 -2.52 44.05 -5.53
C LYS A 28 -3.35 43.19 -6.49
N PRO A 29 -2.93 41.95 -6.80
CA PRO A 29 -3.72 41.06 -7.65
C PRO A 29 -5.13 40.97 -7.05
N SER A 30 -6.11 41.51 -7.78
CA SER A 30 -7.50 41.48 -7.36
C SER A 30 -7.92 40.03 -7.36
N MET A 31 -8.23 39.50 -6.18
CA MET A 31 -8.81 38.16 -6.02
C MET A 31 -10.06 38.09 -6.91
N PRO A 32 -10.26 37.00 -7.67
CA PRO A 32 -11.52 36.77 -8.36
C PRO A 32 -12.66 36.82 -7.34
N THR A 33 -13.73 37.55 -7.65
CA THR A 33 -14.86 37.78 -6.73
C THR A 33 -15.93 36.69 -6.81
N THR A 34 -15.78 35.73 -7.72
CA THR A 34 -16.69 34.60 -7.88
C THR A 34 -16.21 33.41 -7.04
N GLY A 35 -17.13 32.74 -6.35
CA GLY A 35 -16.85 31.57 -5.50
C GLY A 35 -15.88 30.56 -6.15
N PRO A 36 -16.15 30.07 -7.37
CA PRO A 36 -15.26 29.11 -8.05
C PRO A 36 -13.86 29.65 -8.34
N GLY A 37 -13.73 30.95 -8.63
CA GLY A 37 -12.45 31.59 -8.87
C GLY A 37 -11.59 31.66 -7.59
N GLN A 38 -12.22 31.96 -6.45
CA GLN A 38 -11.53 31.98 -5.16
C GLN A 38 -11.06 30.59 -4.75
N THR A 39 -11.92 29.58 -4.94
CA THR A 39 -11.56 28.21 -4.58
C THR A 39 -10.41 27.66 -5.41
N MET A 40 -10.42 27.90 -6.73
CA MET A 40 -9.31 27.48 -7.62
C MET A 40 -7.97 28.11 -7.23
N GLN A 41 -7.99 29.39 -6.84
CA GLN A 41 -6.78 30.08 -6.39
C GLN A 41 -6.28 29.52 -5.05
N ILE A 42 -7.20 29.19 -4.13
CA ILE A 42 -6.89 28.51 -2.87
C ILE A 42 -6.25 27.14 -3.11
N THR A 43 -6.83 26.32 -4.00
CA THR A 43 -6.30 24.99 -4.34
C THR A 43 -4.90 25.10 -4.94
N ALA A 44 -4.67 26.08 -5.82
CA ALA A 44 -3.36 26.35 -6.41
C ALA A 44 -2.32 26.77 -5.35
N LEU A 45 -2.68 27.64 -4.42
CA LEU A 45 -1.81 28.06 -3.31
C LEU A 45 -1.43 26.89 -2.41
N ARG A 46 -2.37 25.99 -2.11
CA ARG A 46 -2.09 24.80 -1.28
C ARG A 46 -1.15 23.82 -1.97
N LYS A 47 -1.35 23.58 -3.26
CA LYS A 47 -0.44 22.74 -4.04
C LYS A 47 0.99 23.29 -4.01
N GLN A 48 1.17 24.59 -4.20
CA GLN A 48 2.48 25.24 -4.09
C GLN A 48 3.09 25.09 -2.69
N ILE A 49 2.29 25.22 -1.63
CA ILE A 49 2.73 25.00 -0.24
C ILE A 49 3.19 23.54 -0.03
N GLU A 50 2.45 22.57 -0.56
CA GLU A 50 2.76 21.14 -0.44
C GLU A 50 4.03 20.78 -1.21
N ASP A 51 4.17 21.26 -2.45
CA ASP A 51 5.35 21.06 -3.29
C ASP A 51 6.61 21.63 -2.59
N LEU A 52 6.54 22.86 -2.07
CA LEU A 52 7.65 23.49 -1.35
C LEU A 52 8.00 22.78 -0.03
N LYS A 53 6.99 22.27 0.70
CA LYS A 53 7.22 21.45 1.90
C LYS A 53 7.91 20.13 1.54
N GLY A 54 7.51 19.50 0.43
CA GLY A 54 8.14 18.30 -0.10
C GLY A 54 9.60 18.54 -0.52
N GLU A 55 9.90 19.69 -1.14
CA GLU A 55 11.27 20.07 -1.49
C GLU A 55 12.14 20.34 -0.27
N LEU A 56 11.60 21.03 0.75
CA LEU A 56 12.29 21.29 2.02
C LEU A 56 12.59 19.99 2.77
N ALA A 57 11.67 19.01 2.75
CA ALA A 57 11.89 17.72 3.39
C ALA A 57 12.97 16.86 2.71
N LYS A 58 13.25 17.09 1.42
CA LYS A 58 14.25 16.35 0.63
C LYS A 58 15.65 16.98 0.69
N ARG A 59 15.76 18.25 1.08
CA ARG A 59 17.03 18.95 1.24
C ARG A 59 17.36 19.03 2.73
N ASP A 60 18.45 18.39 3.17
CA ASP A 60 18.97 18.47 4.54
C ASP A 60 19.56 19.86 4.90
N GLY A 61 18.99 20.95 4.37
CA GLY A 61 19.46 22.32 4.60
C GLY A 61 18.38 23.36 4.36
N ALA A 62 18.21 24.25 5.33
CA ALA A 62 17.33 25.42 5.27
C ALA A 62 17.78 26.36 4.15
N ASN A 63 16.99 26.43 3.08
CA ASN A 63 17.16 27.44 2.05
C ASN A 63 16.23 28.61 2.41
N GLY A 64 16.78 29.67 3.01
CA GLY A 64 15.96 30.76 3.58
C GLY A 64 14.99 31.42 2.60
N ALA A 65 15.29 31.36 1.30
CA ALA A 65 14.37 31.80 0.23
C ALA A 65 13.13 30.91 0.09
N THR A 66 13.28 29.59 0.21
CA THR A 66 12.17 28.61 0.15
C THR A 66 11.28 28.74 1.38
N GLU A 67 11.86 28.94 2.56
CA GLU A 67 11.12 29.18 3.80
C GLU A 67 10.36 30.50 3.78
N ALA A 68 10.99 31.58 3.28
CA ALA A 68 10.33 32.87 3.12
C ALA A 68 9.16 32.79 2.14
N ARG A 69 9.33 32.08 1.01
CA ARG A 69 8.24 31.87 0.04
C ARG A 69 7.11 31.02 0.62
N LEU A 70 7.44 29.98 1.39
CA LEU A 70 6.45 29.17 2.08
C LEU A 70 5.60 30.02 3.04
N LYS A 71 6.25 30.85 3.84
CA LYS A 71 5.59 31.75 4.79
C LYS A 71 4.68 32.77 4.09
N GLU A 72 5.12 33.30 2.95
CA GLU A 72 4.31 34.22 2.13
C GLU A 72 3.02 33.53 1.62
N LEU A 73 3.15 32.32 1.08
CA LEU A 73 2.01 31.55 0.58
C LEU A 73 1.04 31.16 1.71
N GLU A 74 1.56 30.75 2.87
CA GLU A 74 0.74 30.47 4.05
C GLU A 74 -0.01 31.72 4.54
N GLN A 75 0.60 32.90 4.45
CA GLN A 75 -0.05 34.16 4.79
C GLN A 75 -1.13 34.55 3.78
N GLN A 76 -0.91 34.32 2.49
CA GLN A 76 -1.93 34.50 1.44
C GLN A 76 -3.13 33.57 1.68
N LEU A 77 -2.88 32.29 1.97
CA LEU A 77 -3.93 31.32 2.31
C LEU A 77 -4.70 31.72 3.57
N ALA A 78 -4.00 32.19 4.62
CA ALA A 78 -4.62 32.66 5.85
C ALA A 78 -5.46 33.94 5.63
N SER A 79 -5.15 34.75 4.63
CA SER A 79 -5.96 35.94 4.29
C SER A 79 -7.27 35.58 3.57
N ALA A 80 -7.30 34.46 2.84
CA ALA A 80 -8.50 33.95 2.18
C ALA A 80 -9.46 33.18 3.13
N ALA A 81 -9.05 32.93 4.37
CA ALA A 81 -9.84 32.17 5.33
C ALA A 81 -11.01 32.98 5.90
N THR A 82 -12.19 32.35 5.94
CA THR A 82 -13.44 32.92 6.45
C THR A 82 -13.87 32.18 7.73
N ASP A 83 -14.56 32.86 8.65
CA ASP A 83 -15.12 32.20 9.82
C ASP A 83 -16.35 31.36 9.46
N VAL A 84 -16.33 30.08 9.84
CA VAL A 84 -17.46 29.15 9.66
C VAL A 84 -17.97 28.66 11.01
N GLU A 85 -19.27 28.39 11.08
CA GLU A 85 -19.90 27.85 12.28
C GLU A 85 -19.50 26.38 12.48
N ILE A 86 -19.07 26.05 13.70
CA ILE A 86 -18.64 24.70 14.05
C ILE A 86 -19.80 23.70 13.99
N SER A 87 -21.02 24.16 14.24
CA SER A 87 -22.25 23.36 14.13
C SER A 87 -22.52 22.83 12.71
N ARG A 88 -22.01 23.51 11.68
CA ARG A 88 -22.15 23.10 10.27
C ARG A 88 -21.06 22.15 9.80
N LEU A 89 -20.04 21.93 10.63
CA LEU A 89 -18.91 21.07 10.30
C LEU A 89 -19.26 19.59 10.50
N VAL A 90 -19.00 18.80 9.48
CA VAL A 90 -19.19 17.35 9.44
C VAL A 90 -17.83 16.67 9.44
N GLU A 91 -17.64 15.71 10.34
CA GLU A 91 -16.45 14.87 10.38
C GLU A 91 -16.74 13.55 9.67
N VAL A 92 -15.85 13.17 8.75
CA VAL A 92 -15.91 11.86 8.09
C VAL A 92 -14.99 10.89 8.83
N PRO A 93 -15.51 9.73 9.29
CA PRO A 93 -14.72 8.72 9.97
C PRO A 93 -13.47 8.31 9.17
N GLY A 94 -12.36 8.08 9.87
CA GLY A 94 -11.10 7.63 9.26
C GLY A 94 -10.20 8.74 8.68
N ARG A 95 -10.61 10.01 8.72
CA ARG A 95 -9.79 11.15 8.24
C ARG A 95 -9.08 11.92 9.35
N ARG A 96 -9.41 11.64 10.61
CA ARG A 96 -8.78 12.26 11.77
C ARG A 96 -7.42 11.64 12.05
N ARG A 97 -6.39 12.47 12.01
CA ARG A 97 -5.05 12.08 12.45
C ARG A 97 -5.02 11.92 13.97
N TYR A 98 -4.41 10.83 14.44
CA TYR A 98 -4.16 10.65 15.86
C TYR A 98 -3.25 11.77 16.40
N MET A 99 -3.50 12.15 17.64
CA MET A 99 -2.68 13.13 18.34
C MET A 99 -2.60 12.70 19.80
N SER A 100 -1.37 12.62 20.31
CA SER A 100 -1.14 12.18 21.69
C SER A 100 -1.85 13.10 22.69
N PRO A 101 -2.22 12.60 23.87
CA PRO A 101 -2.85 13.41 24.91
C PRO A 101 -2.03 14.67 25.29
N GLU A 102 -0.71 14.53 25.36
CA GLU A 102 0.22 15.64 25.64
C GLU A 102 0.13 16.74 24.56
N LYS A 103 0.19 16.36 23.28
CA LYS A 103 0.06 17.31 22.16
C LYS A 103 -1.33 17.94 22.08
N LYS A 104 -2.38 17.21 22.49
CA LYS A 104 -3.74 17.78 22.64
C LYS A 104 -3.74 18.89 23.69
N LEU A 105 -3.14 18.66 24.84
CA LEU A 105 -3.07 19.65 25.90
C LEU A 105 -2.30 20.90 25.46
N GLU A 106 -1.13 20.74 24.83
CA GLU A 106 -0.35 21.84 24.27
C GLU A 106 -1.14 22.64 23.23
N LEU A 107 -1.80 21.95 22.30
CA LEU A 107 -2.64 22.60 21.29
C LEU A 107 -3.77 23.39 21.96
N ARG A 108 -4.42 22.82 22.97
CA ARG A 108 -5.50 23.48 23.71
C ARG A 108 -5.02 24.77 24.38
N GLU A 109 -3.91 24.70 25.11
CA GLU A 109 -3.36 25.88 25.79
C GLU A 109 -2.90 26.94 24.81
N ASN A 110 -2.32 26.54 23.67
CA ASN A 110 -1.99 27.49 22.60
C ASN A 110 -3.25 28.19 22.05
N LEU A 111 -4.28 27.42 21.72
CA LEU A 111 -5.54 27.95 21.18
C LEU A 111 -6.34 28.78 22.19
N ARG A 112 -6.13 28.56 23.49
CA ARG A 112 -6.71 29.37 24.57
C ARG A 112 -6.18 30.81 24.54
N HIS A 113 -4.87 30.98 24.33
CA HIS A 113 -4.20 32.29 24.39
C HIS A 113 -4.00 32.96 23.03
N ASN A 114 -4.03 32.19 21.94
CA ASN A 114 -3.74 32.68 20.60
C ASN A 114 -4.91 32.46 19.63
N LYS A 115 -4.99 33.33 18.62
CA LYS A 115 -5.90 33.13 17.49
C LYS A 115 -5.39 31.99 16.59
N LEU A 116 -6.31 31.34 15.88
CA LEU A 116 -5.92 30.33 14.91
C LEU A 116 -5.18 30.98 13.73
N VAL A 117 -3.87 30.76 13.67
CA VAL A 117 -3.00 31.26 12.59
C VAL A 117 -3.24 30.46 11.31
N HIS A 118 -3.27 29.13 11.42
CA HIS A 118 -3.46 28.23 10.30
C HIS A 118 -4.94 27.80 10.24
N PRO A 119 -5.71 28.23 9.22
CA PRO A 119 -7.11 27.88 9.11
C PRO A 119 -7.31 26.36 8.93
N ILE A 120 -8.51 25.88 9.25
CA ILE A 120 -8.92 24.52 8.86
C ILE A 120 -9.29 24.50 7.38
N VAL A 121 -9.35 23.31 6.78
CA VAL A 121 -9.82 23.17 5.40
C VAL A 121 -11.13 22.44 5.39
N VAL A 122 -12.09 23.05 4.71
CA VAL A 122 -13.44 22.54 4.60
C VAL A 122 -13.86 22.44 3.14
N ARG A 123 -14.77 21.51 2.88
CA ARG A 123 -15.38 21.33 1.58
C ARG A 123 -16.88 21.43 1.68
N LEU A 124 -17.51 22.05 0.69
CA LEU A 124 -18.97 22.06 0.61
C LEU A 124 -19.47 20.69 0.14
N MET A 125 -20.41 20.11 0.89
CA MET A 125 -21.09 18.86 0.51
C MET A 125 -22.38 19.17 -0.27
N ALA A 126 -22.85 18.19 -1.06
CA ALA A 126 -24.08 18.32 -1.85
C ALA A 126 -25.34 18.63 -1.00
N ASN A 127 -25.33 18.23 0.28
CA ASN A 127 -26.40 18.50 1.24
C ASN A 127 -26.29 19.87 1.95
N GLY A 128 -25.31 20.71 1.59
CA GLY A 128 -25.07 22.02 2.20
C GLY A 128 -24.30 21.99 3.53
N GLY A 129 -23.85 20.81 3.97
CA GLY A 129 -22.92 20.62 5.08
C GLY A 129 -21.49 20.98 4.70
N LEU A 130 -20.64 21.24 5.70
CA LEU A 130 -19.23 21.53 5.50
C LEU A 130 -18.38 20.38 6.02
N GLU A 131 -17.79 19.60 5.13
CA GLU A 131 -16.92 18.50 5.51
C GLU A 131 -15.53 19.01 5.93
N ILE A 132 -15.00 18.51 7.04
CA ILE A 132 -13.63 18.80 7.46
C ILE A 132 -12.67 17.93 6.64
N VAL A 133 -11.88 18.56 5.77
CA VAL A 133 -10.82 17.88 5.01
C VAL A 133 -9.55 17.78 5.86
N SER A 134 -9.20 18.87 6.56
CA SER A 134 -8.03 18.93 7.42
C SER A 134 -8.25 19.85 8.61
N GLY A 135 -7.58 19.55 9.73
CA GLY A 135 -7.70 20.33 10.97
C GLY A 135 -8.70 19.78 11.99
N HIS A 136 -9.12 18.51 11.87
CA HIS A 136 -10.01 17.82 12.81
C HIS A 136 -9.69 18.09 14.29
N ASN A 137 -8.43 17.92 14.70
CA ASN A 137 -8.02 18.17 16.08
C ASN A 137 -8.21 19.63 16.52
N ARG A 138 -8.08 20.61 15.62
CA ARG A 138 -8.33 22.03 15.95
C ARG A 138 -9.81 22.28 16.15
N VAL A 139 -10.66 21.70 15.30
CA VAL A 139 -12.12 21.79 15.44
C VAL A 139 -12.56 21.25 16.80
N ASP A 140 -12.03 20.10 17.21
CA ASP A 140 -12.34 19.50 18.50
C ASP A 140 -11.90 20.35 19.68
N GLN A 141 -10.69 20.90 19.64
CA GLN A 141 -10.25 21.81 20.69
C GLN A 141 -11.08 23.09 20.74
N TYR A 142 -11.56 23.60 19.59
CA TYR A 142 -12.49 24.73 19.57
C TYR A 142 -13.86 24.39 20.18
N LYS A 143 -14.37 23.18 19.92
CA LYS A 143 -15.59 22.66 20.56
C LYS A 143 -15.43 22.57 22.09
N GLU A 144 -14.32 21.99 22.54
CA GLU A 144 -14.00 21.86 23.98
C GLU A 144 -13.81 23.22 24.67
N LEU A 145 -13.30 24.22 23.96
CA LEU A 145 -13.14 25.59 24.45
C LEU A 145 -14.43 26.43 24.35
N GLY A 146 -15.55 25.87 23.87
CA GLY A 146 -16.83 26.56 23.76
C GLY A 146 -16.86 27.67 22.72
N ARG A 147 -16.08 27.55 21.64
CA ARG A 147 -16.09 28.53 20.54
C ARG A 147 -17.12 28.13 19.49
N ASP A 148 -17.87 29.11 18.96
CA ASP A 148 -18.92 28.85 17.96
C ASP A 148 -18.41 28.86 16.51
N LYS A 149 -17.30 29.57 16.27
CA LYS A 149 -16.74 29.80 14.93
C LYS A 149 -15.26 29.46 14.87
N ILE A 150 -14.83 28.96 13.71
CA ILE A 150 -13.44 28.65 13.41
C ILE A 150 -13.07 29.15 12.01
N ARG A 151 -11.84 29.64 11.83
CA ARG A 151 -11.35 30.08 10.52
C ARG A 151 -11.14 28.88 9.61
N ALA A 152 -11.81 28.90 8.47
CA ALA A 152 -11.75 27.86 7.47
C ALA A 152 -11.47 28.41 6.08
N VAL A 153 -10.84 27.59 5.26
CA VAL A 153 -10.62 27.83 3.84
C VAL A 153 -11.43 26.80 3.07
N PHE A 154 -12.18 27.26 2.08
CA PHE A 154 -12.99 26.39 1.22
C PHE A 154 -12.11 25.79 0.13
N GLU A 155 -12.25 24.50 -0.08
CA GLU A 155 -11.58 23.76 -1.15
C GLU A 155 -12.61 23.13 -2.08
N GLU A 156 -12.31 23.15 -3.37
CA GLU A 156 -13.03 22.43 -4.42
C GLU A 156 -12.23 21.16 -4.66
N SER A 157 -12.68 20.09 -4.02
CA SER A 157 -12.15 18.74 -4.22
C SER A 157 -13.31 17.79 -4.43
N THR A 158 -13.07 16.69 -5.13
CA THR A 158 -14.02 15.59 -5.19
C THR A 158 -13.99 14.77 -3.88
N ASP A 159 -14.98 13.90 -3.68
CA ASP A 159 -14.95 12.93 -2.56
C ASP A 159 -13.70 12.07 -2.57
N ASP A 160 -13.25 11.70 -3.76
CA ASP A 160 -12.09 10.85 -3.97
C ASP A 160 -10.79 11.60 -3.68
N GLU A 161 -10.66 12.85 -4.15
CA GLU A 161 -9.48 13.69 -3.87
C GLU A 161 -9.33 14.01 -2.38
N ALA A 162 -10.44 14.32 -1.71
CA ALA A 162 -10.43 14.58 -0.28
C ALA A 162 -10.08 13.33 0.53
N ALA A 163 -10.60 12.16 0.14
CA ALA A 163 -10.22 10.88 0.74
C ALA A 163 -8.73 10.57 0.51
N ALA A 164 -8.23 10.83 -0.70
CA ALA A 164 -6.84 10.59 -1.05
C ALA A 164 -5.88 11.45 -0.22
N SER A 165 -6.14 12.75 -0.13
CA SER A 165 -5.34 13.69 0.66
C SER A 165 -5.31 13.28 2.14
N ALA A 166 -6.46 12.89 2.70
CA ALA A 166 -6.54 12.42 4.08
C ALA A 166 -5.75 11.11 4.31
N PHE A 167 -5.81 10.17 3.36
CA PHE A 167 -5.03 8.93 3.43
C PHE A 167 -3.52 9.21 3.43
N TYR A 168 -3.01 9.97 2.45
CA TYR A 168 -1.58 10.29 2.37
C TYR A 168 -1.07 11.06 3.58
N ALA A 169 -1.88 11.98 4.14
CA ALA A 169 -1.52 12.71 5.36
C ALA A 169 -1.35 11.79 6.60
N ASN A 170 -2.05 10.66 6.63
CA ASN A 170 -2.01 9.68 7.71
C ASN A 170 -1.08 8.48 7.42
N LEU A 171 -0.69 8.28 6.17
CA LEU A 171 0.01 7.08 5.69
C LEU A 171 1.34 6.79 6.41
N LEU A 172 2.11 7.83 6.73
CA LEU A 172 3.42 7.71 7.39
C LEU A 172 3.36 7.69 8.91
N GLN A 173 2.16 7.55 9.51
CA GLN A 173 2.04 7.43 10.95
C GLN A 173 2.60 6.09 11.44
N SER A 174 3.32 6.10 12.57
CA SER A 174 3.96 4.92 13.17
C SER A 174 3.00 3.79 13.51
N ASP A 175 1.73 4.12 13.78
CA ASP A 175 0.74 3.19 14.29
C ASP A 175 0.02 2.43 13.17
N LEU A 176 0.15 2.89 11.92
CA LEU A 176 -0.52 2.28 10.78
C LEU A 176 0.24 1.03 10.32
N THR A 177 -0.41 -0.14 10.40
CA THR A 177 0.22 -1.40 10.02
C THR A 177 0.36 -1.51 8.49
N ASP A 178 1.26 -2.37 8.02
CA ASP A 178 1.43 -2.57 6.58
C ASP A 178 0.16 -3.12 5.90
N TYR A 179 -0.65 -3.90 6.62
CA TYR A 179 -1.96 -4.35 6.13
C TYR A 179 -2.98 -3.20 6.02
N GLU A 180 -3.00 -2.28 6.98
CA GLU A 180 -3.88 -1.10 6.91
C GLU A 180 -3.47 -0.15 5.78
N LYS A 181 -2.16 0.02 5.57
CA LYS A 181 -1.63 0.74 4.40
C LYS A 181 -2.10 0.09 3.11
N TYR A 182 -2.05 -1.24 3.03
CA TYR A 182 -2.58 -2.00 1.88
C TYR A 182 -4.05 -1.67 1.64
N ARG A 183 -4.90 -1.72 2.68
CA ARG A 183 -6.33 -1.40 2.55
C ARG A 183 -6.56 0.00 2.01
N GLY A 184 -5.81 0.99 2.49
CA GLY A 184 -5.90 2.36 1.99
C GLY A 184 -5.41 2.52 0.55
N PHE A 185 -4.31 1.86 0.17
CA PHE A 185 -3.86 1.85 -1.23
C PHE A 185 -4.84 1.12 -2.14
N LYS A 186 -5.49 0.05 -1.68
CA LYS A 186 -6.50 -0.66 -2.45
C LYS A 186 -7.73 0.23 -2.70
N GLN A 187 -8.20 0.91 -1.66
CA GLN A 187 -9.28 1.89 -1.81
C GLN A 187 -8.90 3.04 -2.75
N MET A 188 -7.63 3.45 -2.76
CA MET A 188 -7.12 4.43 -3.72
C MET A 188 -7.19 3.92 -5.16
N GLN A 189 -6.77 2.66 -5.41
CA GLN A 189 -6.85 2.05 -6.73
C GLN A 189 -8.29 1.90 -7.22
N GLU A 190 -9.24 1.64 -6.32
CA GLU A 190 -10.67 1.55 -6.65
C GLU A 190 -11.24 2.92 -7.07
N ARG A 191 -10.86 3.99 -6.36
CA ARG A 191 -11.29 5.37 -6.65
C ARG A 191 -10.58 5.97 -7.86
N PHE A 192 -9.33 5.61 -8.08
CA PHE A 192 -8.49 6.09 -9.17
C PHE A 192 -7.92 4.91 -9.97
N PRO A 193 -8.71 4.29 -10.86
CA PRO A 193 -8.30 3.07 -11.57
C PRO A 193 -7.03 3.22 -12.43
N SER A 194 -6.67 4.43 -12.82
CA SER A 194 -5.48 4.74 -13.62
C SER A 194 -4.23 5.08 -12.80
N ILE A 195 -4.32 5.04 -11.46
CA ILE A 195 -3.16 5.36 -10.60
C ILE A 195 -2.09 4.27 -10.69
N THR A 196 -0.87 4.67 -11.05
CA THR A 196 0.27 3.76 -11.16
C THR A 196 0.99 3.62 -9.82
N GLN A 197 1.75 2.53 -9.63
CA GLN A 197 2.59 2.34 -8.44
C GLN A 197 3.65 3.44 -8.32
N ALA A 198 4.25 3.84 -9.44
CA ALA A 198 5.14 4.99 -9.51
C ALA A 198 4.48 6.29 -9.01
N LYS A 199 3.20 6.54 -9.38
CA LYS A 199 2.49 7.73 -8.91
C LYS A 199 2.15 7.65 -7.41
N MET A 200 1.76 6.48 -6.93
CA MET A 200 1.55 6.25 -5.48
C MET A 200 2.84 6.43 -4.69
N ALA A 201 3.98 5.95 -5.19
CA ALA A 201 5.29 6.14 -4.59
C ALA A 201 5.68 7.63 -4.51
N GLU A 202 5.49 8.37 -5.61
CA GLU A 202 5.73 9.82 -5.66
C GLU A 202 4.88 10.58 -4.63
N GLN A 203 3.59 10.28 -4.53
CA GLN A 203 2.65 10.96 -3.63
C GLN A 203 2.84 10.57 -2.16
N SER A 204 3.23 9.33 -1.89
CA SER A 204 3.43 8.83 -0.52
C SER A 204 4.82 9.12 0.06
N GLY A 205 5.81 9.37 -0.79
CA GLY A 205 7.23 9.43 -0.37
C GLY A 205 7.82 8.06 -0.02
N ILE A 206 7.11 6.96 -0.32
CA ILE A 206 7.55 5.57 -0.10
C ILE A 206 8.18 5.04 -1.40
N SER A 207 9.17 4.15 -1.30
CA SER A 207 9.77 3.54 -2.49
C SER A 207 8.77 2.68 -3.27
N GLU A 208 8.87 2.67 -4.60
CA GLU A 208 8.00 1.85 -5.46
C GLU A 208 8.09 0.35 -5.12
N ALA A 209 9.28 -0.12 -4.74
CA ALA A 209 9.45 -1.49 -4.24
C ALA A 209 8.60 -1.76 -3.00
N MET A 210 8.56 -0.84 -2.04
CA MET A 210 7.77 -0.99 -0.83
C MET A 210 6.27 -0.90 -1.12
N ILE A 211 5.84 -0.02 -2.04
CA ILE A 211 4.46 0.00 -2.54
C ILE A 211 4.07 -1.36 -3.13
N SER A 212 4.94 -1.97 -3.94
CA SER A 212 4.72 -3.31 -4.48
C SER A 212 4.58 -4.37 -3.38
N TYR A 213 5.33 -4.26 -2.27
CA TYR A 213 5.28 -5.24 -1.17
C TYR A 213 3.97 -5.11 -0.39
N ILE A 214 3.51 -3.86 -0.17
CA ILE A 214 2.23 -3.57 0.46
C ILE A 214 1.07 -4.03 -0.44
N LEU A 215 1.14 -3.81 -1.76
CA LEU A 215 0.09 -4.26 -2.66
C LEU A 215 0.04 -5.79 -2.82
N ALA A 216 1.13 -6.50 -2.51
CA ALA A 216 1.16 -7.96 -2.58
C ALA A 216 0.22 -8.66 -1.57
N PHE A 217 -0.30 -7.95 -0.57
CA PHE A 217 -1.35 -8.49 0.29
C PHE A 217 -2.62 -8.86 -0.50
N ASP A 218 -2.88 -8.23 -1.65
CA ASP A 218 -4.02 -8.54 -2.53
C ASP A 218 -4.02 -9.98 -3.04
N ASP A 219 -2.83 -10.58 -3.11
CA ASP A 219 -2.60 -11.90 -3.65
C ASP A 219 -2.61 -12.99 -2.55
N LEU A 220 -2.90 -12.64 -1.30
CA LEU A 220 -2.99 -13.59 -0.20
C LEU A 220 -4.31 -14.38 -0.24
N PRO A 221 -4.32 -15.63 0.27
CA PRO A 221 -5.54 -16.42 0.38
C PRO A 221 -6.61 -15.72 1.25
N PRO A 222 -7.91 -15.85 0.95
CA PRO A 222 -8.98 -15.22 1.71
C PRO A 222 -8.93 -15.49 3.22
N GLU A 223 -8.55 -16.70 3.62
CA GLU A 223 -8.43 -17.10 5.03
C GLU A 223 -7.33 -16.30 5.75
N VAL A 224 -6.23 -16.00 5.05
CA VAL A 224 -5.16 -15.14 5.56
C VAL A 224 -5.64 -13.70 5.67
N ILE A 225 -6.40 -13.21 4.69
CA ILE A 225 -7.00 -11.87 4.73
C ILE A 225 -7.92 -11.73 5.94
N THR A 226 -8.82 -12.68 6.19
CA THR A 226 -9.69 -12.65 7.38
C THR A 226 -8.90 -12.63 8.68
N THR A 227 -7.78 -13.36 8.73
CA THR A 227 -6.88 -13.33 9.90
C THR A 227 -6.25 -11.96 10.09
N LEU A 228 -5.82 -11.31 9.00
CA LEU A 228 -5.23 -9.97 9.03
C LEU A 228 -6.24 -8.87 9.34
N GLU A 229 -7.52 -9.04 8.99
CA GLU A 229 -8.59 -8.13 9.41
C GLU A 229 -8.78 -8.14 10.93
N GLN A 230 -8.58 -9.30 11.58
CA GLN A 230 -8.64 -9.44 13.04
C GLN A 230 -7.34 -9.01 13.73
N GLN A 231 -6.19 -9.25 13.09
CA GLN A 231 -4.86 -8.92 13.60
C GLN A 231 -4.03 -8.19 12.54
N PRO A 232 -4.26 -6.87 12.33
CA PRO A 232 -3.61 -6.11 11.25
C PRO A 232 -2.09 -6.01 11.34
N ALA A 233 -1.52 -6.21 12.54
CA ALA A 233 -0.09 -6.14 12.80
C ALA A 233 0.63 -7.50 12.64
N LEU A 234 -0.11 -8.57 12.33
CA LEU A 234 0.42 -9.95 12.36
C LEU A 234 1.56 -10.16 11.38
N ILE A 235 1.46 -9.57 10.18
CA ILE A 235 2.39 -9.79 9.07
C ILE A 235 2.84 -8.44 8.52
N GLY A 236 4.16 -8.24 8.41
CA GLY A 236 4.74 -7.11 7.69
C GLY A 236 4.78 -7.33 6.18
N SER A 237 4.88 -6.25 5.42
CA SER A 237 4.92 -6.24 3.94
C SER A 237 5.89 -7.22 3.28
N MET A 238 7.10 -7.41 3.83
CA MET A 238 8.06 -8.37 3.28
C MET A 238 7.58 -9.83 3.40
N ALA A 239 7.07 -10.20 4.58
CA ALA A 239 6.50 -11.52 4.81
C ALA A 239 5.22 -11.71 3.99
N GLY A 240 4.35 -10.69 3.95
CA GLY A 240 3.14 -10.67 3.12
C GLY A 240 3.45 -10.94 1.64
N LYS A 241 4.41 -10.20 1.06
CA LYS A 241 4.86 -10.43 -0.32
C LYS A 241 5.37 -11.85 -0.56
N THR A 242 6.17 -12.38 0.37
CA THR A 242 6.76 -13.72 0.22
C THR A 242 5.67 -14.80 0.27
N LEU A 243 4.75 -14.71 1.24
CA LEU A 243 3.63 -15.63 1.40
C LEU A 243 2.66 -15.56 0.22
N ALA A 244 2.38 -14.37 -0.29
CA ALA A 244 1.57 -14.16 -1.49
C ALA A 244 2.21 -14.81 -2.73
N GLY A 245 3.51 -14.65 -2.90
CA GLY A 245 4.26 -15.34 -3.95
C GLY A 245 4.18 -16.87 -3.83
N LEU A 246 4.27 -17.40 -2.60
CA LEU A 246 4.13 -18.84 -2.35
C LEU A 246 2.72 -19.34 -2.68
N ALA A 247 1.67 -18.60 -2.28
CA ALA A 247 0.29 -18.93 -2.63
C ALA A 247 0.08 -19.01 -4.15
N LYS A 248 0.61 -18.05 -4.92
CA LYS A 248 0.60 -18.07 -6.39
C LYS A 248 1.30 -19.29 -7.01
N THR A 249 2.31 -19.83 -6.35
CA THR A 249 3.01 -21.05 -6.81
C THR A 249 2.29 -22.35 -6.46
N GLY A 250 1.04 -22.28 -5.98
CA GLY A 250 0.21 -23.43 -5.64
C GLY A 250 0.34 -23.90 -4.19
N ARG A 251 0.94 -23.10 -3.31
CA ARG A 251 1.20 -23.44 -1.90
C ARG A 251 0.24 -22.80 -0.91
N THR A 252 -0.99 -22.59 -1.38
CA THR A 252 -2.05 -21.90 -0.64
C THR A 252 -2.30 -22.56 0.72
N ALA A 253 -2.36 -23.90 0.77
CA ALA A 253 -2.63 -24.64 2.00
C ALA A 253 -1.51 -24.47 3.05
N GLU A 254 -0.25 -24.50 2.63
CA GLU A 254 0.90 -24.31 3.51
C GLU A 254 0.98 -22.87 4.02
N VAL A 255 0.64 -21.88 3.18
CA VAL A 255 0.57 -20.47 3.57
C VAL A 255 -0.52 -20.27 4.63
N ILE A 256 -1.73 -20.80 4.42
CA ILE A 256 -2.83 -20.70 5.39
C ILE A 256 -2.42 -21.34 6.72
N ALA A 257 -1.85 -22.55 6.70
CA ALA A 257 -1.41 -23.25 7.91
C ALA A 257 -0.30 -22.51 8.66
N ALA A 258 0.66 -21.93 7.93
CA ALA A 258 1.73 -21.13 8.53
C ALA A 258 1.20 -19.86 9.19
N VAL A 259 0.30 -19.14 8.53
CA VAL A 259 -0.31 -17.92 9.09
C VAL A 259 -1.18 -18.24 10.31
N ALA A 260 -1.92 -19.34 10.29
CA ALA A 260 -2.71 -19.77 11.45
C ALA A 260 -1.81 -20.02 12.69
N GLN A 261 -0.67 -20.71 12.52
CA GLN A 261 0.28 -20.92 13.61
C GLN A 261 0.92 -19.62 14.10
N LEU A 262 1.15 -18.67 13.20
CA LEU A 262 1.64 -17.33 13.54
C LEU A 262 0.60 -16.55 14.35
N ALA A 263 -0.68 -16.58 13.97
CA ALA A 263 -1.78 -15.94 14.68
C ALA A 263 -1.99 -16.51 16.09
N GLU A 264 -1.73 -17.80 16.27
CA GLU A 264 -1.73 -18.47 17.59
C GLU A 264 -0.48 -18.17 18.42
N GLY A 265 0.50 -17.44 17.89
CA GLY A 265 1.75 -17.09 18.57
C GLY A 265 2.72 -18.27 18.74
N LYS A 266 2.52 -19.37 18.01
CA LYS A 266 3.37 -20.57 18.09
C LYS A 266 4.70 -20.38 17.37
N ILE A 267 4.72 -19.53 16.35
CA ILE A 267 5.88 -19.27 15.50
C ILE A 267 6.02 -17.77 15.22
N ASP A 268 7.22 -17.33 14.84
CA ASP A 268 7.46 -15.96 14.37
C ASP A 268 7.26 -15.81 12.85
N GLN A 269 7.29 -14.58 12.34
CA GLN A 269 7.10 -14.30 10.90
C GLN A 269 8.15 -15.00 10.00
N SER A 270 9.41 -15.12 10.46
CA SER A 270 10.46 -15.78 9.70
C SER A 270 10.20 -17.29 9.61
N GLN A 271 9.77 -17.89 10.71
CA GLN A 271 9.40 -19.30 10.79
C GLN A 271 8.16 -19.59 9.95
N ALA A 272 7.16 -18.71 9.94
CA ALA A 272 5.98 -18.84 9.10
C ALA A 272 6.35 -18.89 7.60
N VAL A 273 7.19 -17.96 7.15
CA VAL A 273 7.70 -17.96 5.77
C VAL A 273 8.50 -19.24 5.48
N LYS A 274 9.37 -19.67 6.39
CA LYS A 274 10.14 -20.92 6.22
C LYS A 274 9.22 -22.14 6.11
N LEU A 275 8.23 -22.26 6.99
CA LEU A 275 7.26 -23.36 7.00
C LEU A 275 6.43 -23.39 5.71
N ALA A 276 5.93 -22.24 5.27
CA ALA A 276 5.23 -22.09 4.00
C ALA A 276 6.13 -22.39 2.79
N SER A 277 7.45 -22.22 2.92
CA SER A 277 8.44 -22.48 1.85
C SER A 277 9.03 -23.91 1.87
N ALA A 278 8.78 -24.72 2.91
CA ALA A 278 9.38 -26.05 3.05
C ALA A 278 8.77 -27.04 2.05
N LYS A 279 9.55 -27.54 1.08
CA LYS A 279 9.08 -28.48 0.05
C LYS A 279 8.30 -29.65 0.69
N PRO A 280 7.12 -30.05 0.19
CA PRO A 280 6.34 -31.11 0.82
C PRO A 280 7.23 -32.35 0.95
N ALA A 281 7.35 -32.86 2.19
CA ALA A 281 7.96 -34.15 2.42
C ALA A 281 7.12 -35.15 1.62
N LYS A 282 7.67 -35.63 0.50
CA LYS A 282 7.03 -36.64 -0.35
C LYS A 282 6.56 -37.75 0.59
N ALA A 283 5.25 -37.93 0.71
CA ALA A 283 4.69 -38.98 1.55
C ALA A 283 5.38 -40.28 1.15
N ALA A 284 6.22 -40.80 2.04
CA ALA A 284 6.91 -42.05 1.79
C ALA A 284 5.82 -43.11 1.73
N THR A 285 5.45 -43.54 0.52
CA THR A 285 4.72 -44.78 0.35
C THR A 285 5.51 -45.84 1.10
N SER A 286 4.92 -46.38 2.17
CA SER A 286 5.53 -47.40 2.99
C SER A 286 5.78 -48.62 2.10
N ALA A 287 6.99 -48.72 1.54
CA ALA A 287 7.39 -49.88 0.78
C ALA A 287 7.40 -51.07 1.73
N GLU A 288 6.56 -52.07 1.47
CA GLU A 288 6.58 -53.31 2.23
C GLU A 288 7.96 -53.96 2.05
N THR A 289 8.69 -54.09 3.17
CA THR A 289 10.02 -54.70 3.18
C THR A 289 9.93 -56.11 3.71
N VAL A 290 10.26 -57.09 2.88
CA VAL A 290 10.35 -58.51 3.25
C VAL A 290 11.81 -58.90 3.31
N LYS A 291 12.25 -59.42 4.47
CA LYS A 291 13.61 -59.95 4.65
C LYS A 291 13.62 -61.45 4.36
N ILE A 292 14.37 -61.87 3.35
CA ILE A 292 14.59 -63.27 3.01
C ILE A 292 15.83 -63.75 3.76
N LYS A 293 15.69 -64.81 4.57
CA LYS A 293 16.77 -65.35 5.41
C LYS A 293 17.30 -66.67 4.86
N ALA A 294 18.61 -66.87 4.98
CA ALA A 294 19.28 -68.15 4.79
C ALA A 294 19.91 -68.55 6.13
N GLY A 295 19.22 -69.43 6.88
CA GLY A 295 19.61 -69.79 8.24
C GLY A 295 19.52 -68.59 9.21
N LYS A 296 20.63 -68.26 9.87
CA LYS A 296 20.70 -67.12 10.81
C LYS A 296 21.00 -65.78 10.14
N ALA A 297 21.37 -65.76 8.87
CA ALA A 297 21.74 -64.54 8.15
C ALA A 297 20.63 -64.06 7.22
N ASP A 298 20.44 -62.74 7.17
CA ASP A 298 19.63 -62.10 6.12
C ASP A 298 20.35 -62.27 4.78
N TYR A 299 19.71 -62.95 3.83
CA TYR A 299 20.21 -63.24 2.49
C TYR A 299 19.90 -62.08 1.53
N CYS A 300 18.66 -61.61 1.51
CA CYS A 300 18.22 -60.52 0.65
C CYS A 300 17.11 -59.71 1.30
N VAL A 301 17.10 -58.39 1.07
CA VAL A 301 15.95 -57.53 1.41
C VAL A 301 15.17 -57.24 0.14
N MET A 302 13.93 -57.68 0.10
CA MET A 302 12.99 -57.37 -0.97
C MET A 302 12.12 -56.19 -0.56
N ARG A 303 12.01 -55.18 -1.42
CA ARG A 303 11.11 -54.05 -1.26
C ARG A 303 10.16 -54.00 -2.44
N ARG A 304 8.86 -53.90 -2.18
CA ARG A 304 7.86 -53.64 -3.21
C ARG A 304 7.30 -52.23 -3.03
N ALA A 305 7.29 -51.45 -4.10
CA ALA A 305 6.61 -50.17 -4.19
C ALA A 305 5.82 -50.14 -5.51
N SER A 306 4.51 -50.27 -5.43
CA SER A 306 3.60 -50.36 -6.58
C SER A 306 4.01 -51.49 -7.56
N ASN A 307 4.47 -51.13 -8.76
CA ASN A 307 4.92 -52.04 -9.83
C ASN A 307 6.45 -52.27 -9.83
N VAL A 308 7.17 -51.75 -8.84
CA VAL A 308 8.63 -51.91 -8.73
C VAL A 308 8.96 -52.87 -7.59
N VAL A 309 9.67 -53.95 -7.92
CA VAL A 309 10.30 -54.85 -6.95
C VAL A 309 11.80 -54.58 -6.95
N ARG A 310 12.36 -54.25 -5.79
CA ARG A 310 13.80 -54.05 -5.58
C ARG A 310 14.33 -55.13 -4.64
N LEU A 311 15.31 -55.88 -5.11
CA LEU A 311 16.06 -56.84 -4.31
C LEU A 311 17.42 -56.25 -3.96
N GLN A 312 17.79 -56.30 -2.68
CA GLN A 312 19.09 -55.85 -2.18
C GLN A 312 19.85 -57.02 -1.57
N PHE A 313 20.95 -57.40 -2.21
CA PHE A 313 21.87 -58.46 -1.77
C PHE A 313 23.08 -57.87 -1.05
N LYS A 314 23.79 -58.70 -0.27
CA LYS A 314 25.02 -58.29 0.41
C LYS A 314 26.26 -58.37 -0.48
N SER A 315 26.23 -59.20 -1.51
CA SER A 315 27.33 -59.42 -2.46
C SER A 315 26.87 -59.20 -3.91
N ASP A 316 27.76 -58.64 -4.74
CA ASP A 316 27.53 -58.44 -6.18
C ASP A 316 27.43 -59.78 -6.92
N ASP A 317 28.20 -60.78 -6.50
CA ASP A 317 28.19 -62.12 -7.11
C ASP A 317 26.84 -62.83 -6.91
N GLU A 318 26.25 -62.66 -5.73
CA GLU A 318 24.90 -63.17 -5.43
C GLU A 318 23.84 -62.44 -6.26
N ALA A 319 23.96 -61.11 -6.40
CA ALA A 319 23.06 -60.31 -7.20
C ALA A 319 23.08 -60.75 -8.67
N ARG A 320 24.26 -60.96 -9.27
CA ARG A 320 24.39 -61.45 -10.65
C ARG A 320 23.80 -62.84 -10.85
N ARG A 321 24.06 -63.76 -9.92
CA ARG A 321 23.51 -65.13 -9.98
C ARG A 321 21.99 -65.12 -9.94
N VAL A 322 21.40 -64.34 -9.04
CA VAL A 322 19.94 -64.25 -8.90
C VAL A 322 19.31 -63.48 -10.07
N GLN A 323 19.97 -62.44 -10.59
CA GLN A 323 19.52 -61.76 -11.81
C GLN A 323 19.40 -62.73 -12.99
N ALA A 324 20.42 -63.56 -13.24
CA ALA A 324 20.39 -64.53 -14.34
C ALA A 324 19.28 -65.58 -14.16
N ALA A 325 19.00 -66.00 -12.92
CA ALA A 325 17.90 -66.91 -12.62
C ALA A 325 16.53 -66.25 -12.80
N LEU A 326 16.35 -65.01 -12.30
CA LEU A 326 15.12 -64.23 -12.45
C LEU A 326 14.81 -63.93 -13.91
N GLN A 327 15.83 -63.60 -14.71
CA GLN A 327 15.66 -63.38 -16.15
C GLN A 327 15.04 -64.61 -16.82
N LYS A 328 15.54 -65.82 -16.54
CA LYS A 328 14.99 -67.05 -17.11
C LYS A 328 13.54 -67.31 -16.69
N VAL A 329 13.21 -67.03 -15.42
CA VAL A 329 11.84 -67.19 -14.90
C VAL A 329 10.89 -66.20 -15.56
N LEU A 330 11.29 -64.93 -15.68
CA LEU A 330 10.50 -63.89 -16.32
C LEU A 330 10.33 -64.14 -17.82
N GLU A 331 11.35 -64.64 -18.51
CA GLU A 331 11.26 -65.07 -19.91
C GLU A 331 10.24 -66.21 -20.07
N ALA A 332 10.26 -67.20 -19.17
CA ALA A 332 9.28 -68.29 -19.17
C ALA A 332 7.85 -67.80 -18.88
N GLU A 333 7.64 -66.93 -17.88
CA GLU A 333 6.33 -66.33 -17.61
C GLU A 333 5.84 -65.46 -18.77
N SER A 334 6.74 -64.75 -19.45
CA SER A 334 6.38 -63.95 -20.64
C SER A 334 5.89 -64.81 -21.80
N ALA A 335 6.42 -66.03 -21.96
CA ALA A 335 5.97 -66.96 -22.99
C ALA A 335 4.54 -67.47 -22.71
N VAL A 336 4.22 -67.72 -21.44
CA VAL A 336 2.86 -68.10 -21.01
C VAL A 336 1.88 -66.93 -21.16
N PHE A 337 2.30 -65.71 -20.81
CA PHE A 337 1.51 -64.49 -21.02
C PHE A 337 1.19 -64.26 -22.51
N THR A 338 2.15 -64.53 -23.40
CA THR A 338 1.97 -64.38 -24.85
C THR A 338 1.04 -65.45 -25.44
N ALA A 339 1.05 -66.67 -24.88
CA ALA A 339 0.12 -67.74 -25.27
C ALA A 339 -1.31 -67.42 -24.83
N ALA A 340 -1.51 -66.89 -23.61
CA ALA A 340 -2.83 -66.54 -23.09
C ALA A 340 -3.51 -65.37 -23.83
N GLN A 341 -2.75 -64.45 -24.44
CA GLN A 341 -3.31 -63.36 -25.26
C GLN A 341 -3.66 -63.77 -26.70
N ARG A 342 -3.23 -64.95 -27.16
CA ARG A 342 -3.57 -65.45 -28.51
C ARG A 342 -4.87 -66.27 -28.54
N ASP A 343 -5.31 -66.78 -27.38
CA ASP A 343 -6.56 -67.54 -27.21
C ASP A 343 -7.75 -66.69 -26.74
N SER A 344 -7.57 -65.37 -26.59
CA SER A 344 -8.60 -64.39 -26.20
C SER A 344 -8.95 -63.44 -27.33
#